data_AF-A0A6A3YKB9-F1
#
_entry.id   AF-A0A6A3YKB9-F1
#
_cell.length_a   1.000
_cell.length_b   1.000
_cell.length_c   1.000
_cell.angle_alpha   90.00
_cell.angle_beta   90.00
_cell.angle_gamma   90.00
#
_symmetry.space_group_name_H-M   'P 1'
#
loop_
_entity.id
_entity.type
_entity.pdbx_description
1 polymer ?
#
loop_
_entity_poly.entity_id
_entity_poly.type
_entity_poly.pdbx_seq_one_letter_code
_entity_poly.pdbx_strand_id
1 'polypeptide(L)'
;MTLLPSYQRMLKQMDFGVHANTTARYVQQGYQSDHQSLGCAPGRRLVASASSECHFKECTAKPGKEKAAEPGCHLICNSEDFSAAYCNARCNCSVSTHSATVCWMLCVKNLDSCAVGNQTCAGMERVCSKP
;
A
#
# COMPACT_ATOMS: atom_id res chain seq x y z
N MET A 1 -9.79 18.35 -21.58
CA MET A 1 -9.98 16.93 -21.24
C MET A 1 -10.15 16.19 -22.56
N THR A 2 -9.17 15.39 -22.98
CA THR A 2 -9.23 14.69 -24.28
C THR A 2 -9.75 13.28 -24.02
N LEU A 3 -10.98 13.00 -24.42
CA LEU A 3 -11.55 11.66 -24.36
C LEU A 3 -11.07 10.86 -25.57
N LEU A 4 -10.72 9.59 -25.35
CA LEU A 4 -10.34 8.69 -26.45
C LEU A 4 -11.56 8.48 -27.38
N PRO A 5 -11.35 8.32 -28.70
CA PRO A 5 -12.42 7.92 -29.60
C PRO A 5 -13.05 6.58 -29.19
N SER A 6 -14.35 6.40 -29.43
CA SER A 6 -15.10 5.22 -28.98
C SER A 6 -14.55 3.88 -29.48
N TYR A 7 -13.91 3.87 -30.65
CA TYR A 7 -13.30 2.70 -31.28
C TYR A 7 -11.84 2.46 -30.84
N GLN A 8 -11.28 3.31 -29.98
CA GLN A 8 -9.90 3.15 -29.54
C GLN A 8 -9.78 1.91 -28.64
N ARG A 9 -8.91 0.98 -29.06
CA ARG A 9 -8.71 -0.29 -28.36
C ARG A 9 -7.92 -0.09 -27.06
N MET A 10 -8.45 -0.61 -25.95
CA MET A 10 -7.84 -0.59 -24.63
C MET A 10 -7.05 -1.87 -24.35
N LEU A 11 -6.18 -1.85 -23.33
CA LEU A 11 -5.27 -2.95 -22.95
C LEU A 11 -5.96 -4.30 -22.69
N LYS A 12 -7.27 -4.30 -22.38
CA LYS A 12 -8.09 -5.52 -22.18
C LYS A 12 -8.80 -6.04 -23.44
N GLN A 13 -8.32 -5.68 -24.64
CA GLN A 13 -8.95 -6.05 -25.92
C GLN A 13 -10.41 -5.56 -26.10
N MET A 14 -10.81 -4.52 -25.37
CA MET A 14 -12.13 -3.89 -25.49
C MET A 14 -11.98 -2.46 -26.00
N ASP A 15 -12.96 -1.96 -26.73
CA ASP A 15 -12.95 -0.57 -27.20
C ASP A 15 -13.33 0.40 -26.08
N PHE A 16 -12.82 1.63 -26.16
CA PHE A 16 -13.05 2.67 -25.17
C PHE A 16 -14.54 2.96 -24.97
N GLY A 17 -15.35 2.94 -26.04
CA GLY A 17 -16.80 3.12 -25.96
C GLY A 17 -17.49 2.01 -25.19
N VAL A 18 -17.05 0.76 -25.35
CA VAL A 18 -17.56 -0.39 -24.59
C VAL A 18 -17.19 -0.22 -23.12
N HIS A 19 -15.94 0.15 -22.84
CA HIS A 19 -15.45 0.38 -21.49
C HIS A 19 -16.21 1.50 -20.77
N ALA A 20 -16.42 2.64 -21.45
CA ALA A 20 -17.14 3.78 -20.91
C ALA A 20 -18.60 3.44 -20.60
N ASN A 21 -19.27 2.69 -21.48
CA ASN A 21 -20.66 2.28 -21.27
C ASN A 21 -20.80 1.29 -20.11
N THR A 22 -19.92 0.28 -20.03
CA THR A 22 -19.90 -0.66 -18.89
C THR A 22 -19.65 0.07 -17.57
N THR A 23 -18.72 1.03 -17.57
CA THR A 23 -18.41 1.84 -16.38
C THR A 23 -19.59 2.74 -15.99
N ALA A 24 -20.24 3.40 -16.96
CA ALA A 24 -21.41 4.24 -16.70
C ALA A 24 -22.58 3.43 -16.12
N ARG A 25 -22.88 2.27 -16.71
CA ARG A 25 -23.91 1.35 -16.19
C ARG A 25 -23.58 0.86 -14.78
N TYR A 26 -22.32 0.56 -14.51
CA TYR A 26 -21.86 0.16 -13.18
C TYR A 26 -22.09 1.27 -12.13
N VAL A 27 -21.71 2.51 -12.44
CA VAL A 27 -21.93 3.66 -11.54
C VAL A 27 -23.42 3.89 -11.30
N GLN A 28 -24.26 3.72 -12.32
CA GLN A 28 -25.71 3.87 -12.20
C GLN A 28 -26.39 2.74 -11.40
N GLN A 29 -25.82 1.53 -11.42
CA GLN A 29 -26.39 0.36 -10.74
C GLN A 29 -26.05 0.29 -9.25
N GLY A 30 -25.07 1.07 -8.77
CA GLY A 30 -24.74 1.25 -7.35
C GLY A 30 -24.39 -0.06 -6.62
N TYR A 31 -23.09 -0.32 -6.41
CA TYR A 31 -22.55 -1.38 -5.52
C TYR A 31 -23.11 -2.83 -5.66
N GLN A 32 -23.95 -3.14 -6.65
CA GLN A 32 -24.62 -4.45 -6.78
C GLN A 32 -23.94 -5.43 -7.76
N SER A 33 -22.80 -5.09 -8.35
CA SER A 33 -22.12 -5.97 -9.34
C SER A 33 -20.64 -6.20 -9.04
N ASP A 34 -20.19 -7.40 -9.37
CA ASP A 34 -18.88 -7.99 -9.08
C ASP A 34 -17.69 -7.05 -9.37
N HIS A 35 -17.00 -6.66 -8.30
CA HIS A 35 -16.03 -5.55 -8.24
C HIS A 35 -14.77 -5.75 -9.10
N GLN A 36 -14.52 -6.97 -9.57
CA GLN A 36 -13.26 -7.40 -10.20
C GLN A 36 -13.12 -7.00 -11.68
N SER A 37 -14.22 -6.60 -12.32
CA SER A 37 -14.24 -6.31 -13.76
C SER A 37 -13.75 -4.89 -14.10
N LEU A 38 -14.03 -3.92 -13.22
CA LEU A 38 -13.74 -2.49 -13.40
C LEU A 38 -12.61 -1.99 -12.50
N GLY A 39 -12.35 -2.67 -11.37
CA GLY A 39 -11.20 -2.41 -10.51
C GLY A 39 -9.92 -3.12 -10.97
N CYS A 40 -8.81 -2.88 -10.25
CA CYS A 40 -7.57 -3.64 -10.43
C CYS A 40 -7.89 -5.13 -10.51
N ALA A 41 -7.40 -5.79 -11.57
CA ALA A 41 -7.73 -7.19 -11.80
C ALA A 41 -7.42 -8.01 -10.54
N PRO A 42 -8.32 -8.91 -10.10
CA PRO A 42 -8.04 -9.80 -8.97
C PRO A 42 -6.71 -10.52 -9.21
N GLY A 43 -5.83 -10.51 -8.21
CA GLY A 43 -4.47 -11.04 -8.32
C GLY A 43 -3.40 -10.08 -8.85
N ARG A 44 -3.78 -8.93 -9.42
CA ARG A 44 -2.84 -7.83 -9.73
C ARG A 44 -2.85 -6.82 -8.59
N ARG A 45 -2.09 -7.13 -7.54
CA ARG A 45 -1.70 -6.10 -6.56
C ARG A 45 -0.75 -5.14 -7.27
N LEU A 46 -0.92 -3.83 -7.07
CA LEU A 46 0.14 -2.89 -7.42
C LEU A 46 1.39 -3.41 -6.69
N VAL A 47 2.44 -3.73 -7.45
CA VAL A 47 3.73 -4.09 -6.86
C VAL A 47 4.06 -2.94 -5.94
N ALA A 48 4.23 -3.21 -4.64
CA ALA A 48 4.57 -2.18 -3.68
C ALA A 48 5.75 -1.40 -4.28
N SER A 49 5.56 -0.12 -4.54
CA SER A 49 6.60 0.75 -5.01
C SER A 49 7.68 0.78 -3.93
N ALA A 50 8.67 -0.08 -4.07
CA ALA A 50 9.87 -0.07 -3.25
C ALA A 50 10.68 1.15 -3.69
N SER A 51 10.33 2.32 -3.17
CA SER A 51 11.09 3.56 -3.38
C SER A 51 11.88 3.89 -2.13
N SER A 52 13.16 4.20 -2.34
CA SER A 52 14.15 4.78 -1.42
C SER A 52 14.36 4.09 -0.05
N GLU A 53 15.61 4.15 0.42
CA GLU A 53 15.89 3.92 1.84
C GLU A 53 15.04 4.88 2.68
N CYS A 54 14.47 4.37 3.77
CA CYS A 54 13.68 5.14 4.72
C CYS A 54 14.24 4.97 6.13
N HIS A 55 13.89 5.88 7.04
CA HIS A 55 14.33 5.82 8.44
C HIS A 55 13.27 5.13 9.30
N PHE A 56 13.49 3.84 9.56
CA PHE A 56 12.60 3.06 10.42
C PHE A 56 12.69 3.50 11.87
N LYS A 57 11.54 3.53 12.54
CA LYS A 57 11.39 3.84 13.96
C LYS A 57 10.85 2.62 14.69
N GLU A 58 11.56 2.23 15.74
CA GLU A 58 11.08 1.21 16.68
C GLU A 58 10.19 1.89 17.70
N CYS A 59 8.89 1.54 17.68
CA CYS A 59 7.88 2.24 18.45
C CYS A 59 7.05 1.29 19.31
N THR A 60 6.83 1.67 20.56
CA THR A 60 5.94 0.99 21.51
C THR A 60 4.83 1.92 21.96
N ALA A 61 3.69 1.36 22.37
CA ALA A 61 2.60 2.18 22.91
C ALA A 61 3.05 2.83 24.23
N LYS A 62 2.65 4.09 24.44
CA LYS A 62 2.83 4.74 25.73
C LYS A 62 1.97 4.05 26.80
N PRO A 63 2.40 4.04 28.07
CA PRO A 63 1.65 3.41 29.15
C PRO A 63 0.21 3.93 29.20
N GLY A 64 -0.78 3.02 29.18
CA GLY A 64 -2.21 3.37 29.23
C GLY A 64 -2.80 3.89 27.91
N LYS A 65 -2.06 3.79 26.80
CA LYS A 65 -2.50 4.16 25.44
C LYS A 65 -2.50 2.98 24.47
N GLU A 66 -2.43 1.75 24.96
CA GLU A 66 -2.31 0.53 24.14
C GLU A 66 -3.47 0.38 23.17
N LYS A 67 -4.72 0.52 23.66
CA LYS A 67 -5.92 0.51 22.79
C LYS A 67 -5.99 1.71 21.84
N ALA A 68 -5.50 2.86 22.28
CA ALA A 68 -5.48 4.07 21.46
C ALA A 68 -4.39 4.01 20.37
N ALA A 69 -3.45 3.09 20.48
CA ALA A 69 -2.37 2.84 19.54
C ALA A 69 -2.72 1.78 18.49
N GLU A 70 -3.97 1.28 18.43
CA GLU A 70 -4.46 0.52 17.27
C GLU A 70 -4.48 1.44 16.03
N PRO A 71 -4.01 0.97 14.86
CA PRO A 71 -3.69 -0.42 14.46
C PRO A 71 -2.28 -0.91 14.85
N GLY A 72 -1.48 -0.09 15.52
CA GLY A 72 -0.17 -0.41 16.05
C GLY A 72 0.80 0.75 15.88
N CYS A 73 1.70 0.96 16.85
CA CYS A 73 2.69 2.04 16.78
C CYS A 73 3.64 1.92 15.59
N HIS A 74 3.96 0.70 15.15
CA HIS A 74 4.76 0.48 13.96
C HIS A 74 4.08 1.10 12.71
N LEU A 75 2.75 0.93 12.57
CA LEU A 75 2.00 1.47 11.44
C LEU A 75 1.84 3.00 11.56
N ILE A 76 1.45 3.47 12.74
CA ILE A 76 1.21 4.89 13.00
C ILE A 76 2.47 5.75 12.78
N CYS A 77 3.65 5.25 13.16
CA CYS A 77 4.86 6.07 13.21
C CYS A 77 5.81 5.88 12.02
N ASN A 78 5.60 4.82 11.22
CA ASN A 78 6.40 4.54 10.02
C ASN A 78 5.62 4.71 8.70
N SER A 79 4.35 5.13 8.77
CA SER A 79 3.54 5.46 7.59
C SER A 79 3.55 6.96 7.33
N GLU A 80 3.46 7.35 6.07
CA GLU A 80 3.27 8.75 5.66
C GLU A 80 1.83 9.25 5.90
N ASP A 81 0.88 8.35 6.09
CA ASP A 81 -0.55 8.70 6.24
C ASP A 81 -0.88 9.30 7.61
N PHE A 82 0.00 9.11 8.59
CA PHE A 82 -0.19 9.59 9.96
C PHE A 82 0.74 10.76 10.27
N SER A 83 0.20 11.77 10.96
CA SER A 83 1.01 12.91 11.36
C SER A 83 1.98 12.56 12.50
N ALA A 84 3.14 13.22 12.51
CA ALA A 84 4.12 13.09 13.60
C ALA A 84 3.50 13.41 14.98
N ALA A 85 2.55 14.35 15.04
CA ALA A 85 1.82 14.67 16.27
C ALA A 85 0.94 13.49 16.74
N TYR A 86 0.28 12.79 15.82
CA TYR A 86 -0.55 11.63 16.14
C TYR A 86 0.29 10.48 16.70
N CYS A 87 1.45 10.21 16.08
CA CYS A 87 2.44 9.26 16.58
C CYS A 87 2.93 9.62 17.98
N ASN A 88 3.44 10.85 18.18
CA ASN A 88 4.00 11.30 19.47
C ASN A 88 2.98 11.28 20.61
N ALA A 89 1.68 11.43 20.32
CA ALA A 89 0.64 11.37 21.34
C ALA A 89 0.43 9.96 21.92
N ARG A 90 0.70 8.89 21.16
CA ARG A 90 0.32 7.51 21.48
C ARG A 90 1.50 6.56 21.64
N CYS A 91 2.62 6.85 20.99
CA CYS A 91 3.75 5.95 20.87
C CYS A 91 5.02 6.61 21.41
N ASN A 92 5.91 5.79 21.97
CA ASN A 92 7.27 6.13 22.26
C ASN A 92 8.16 5.47 21.20
N CYS A 93 8.99 6.26 20.50
CA CYS A 93 9.75 5.79 19.35
C CYS A 93 11.23 6.13 19.48
N SER A 94 12.09 5.20 19.10
CA SER A 94 13.51 5.41 18.86
C SER A 94 13.80 5.27 17.37
N VAL A 95 14.75 6.07 16.87
CA VAL A 95 15.25 5.90 15.49
C VAL A 95 16.06 4.60 15.45
N SER A 96 15.72 3.72 14.52
CA SER A 96 16.46 2.49 14.29
C SER A 96 17.65 2.76 13.37
N THR A 97 18.76 2.07 13.60
CA THR A 97 19.95 2.10 12.73
C THR A 97 19.87 1.07 11.61
N HIS A 98 18.83 0.23 11.60
CA HIS A 98 18.65 -0.78 10.56
C HIS A 98 18.28 -0.15 9.22
N SER A 99 18.80 -0.73 8.15
CA SER A 99 18.33 -0.42 6.80
C SER A 99 16.85 -0.76 6.67
N ALA A 100 16.11 0.10 5.97
CA ALA A 100 14.68 -0.06 5.80
C ALA A 100 14.25 0.40 4.42
N THR A 101 13.17 -0.21 3.95
CA THR A 101 12.60 0.03 2.61
C THR A 101 11.13 0.36 2.76
N VAL A 102 10.62 1.27 1.93
CA VAL A 102 9.18 1.53 1.88
C VAL A 102 8.46 0.36 1.21
N CYS A 103 7.55 -0.29 1.93
CA CYS A 103 6.60 -1.28 1.42
C CYS A 103 5.17 -0.74 1.62
N TRP A 104 4.44 -0.50 0.54
CA TRP A 104 3.04 -0.02 0.59
C TRP A 104 2.85 1.20 1.52
N MET A 105 3.60 2.29 1.24
CA MET A 105 3.57 3.54 2.01
C MET A 105 3.99 3.41 3.49
N LEU A 106 4.51 2.25 3.90
CA LEU A 106 5.04 2.00 5.23
C LEU A 106 6.56 1.79 5.14
N CYS A 107 7.33 2.48 5.97
CA CYS A 107 8.75 2.20 6.15
C CYS A 107 8.91 0.91 6.95
N VAL A 108 9.51 -0.12 6.34
CA VAL A 108 9.65 -1.45 6.93
C VAL A 108 11.13 -1.82 7.04
N LYS A 109 11.52 -2.33 8.21
CA LYS A 109 12.86 -2.84 8.47
C LYS A 109 13.21 -3.98 7.50
N ASN A 110 14.40 -3.91 6.90
CA ASN A 110 14.92 -5.02 6.10
C ASN A 110 15.22 -6.24 6.98
N LEU A 111 15.11 -7.43 6.39
CA LEU A 111 15.34 -8.68 7.11
C LEU A 111 16.83 -8.98 7.21
N ASP A 112 17.26 -9.52 8.35
CA ASP A 112 18.62 -10.03 8.54
C ASP A 112 18.76 -11.50 8.06
N SER A 113 17.63 -12.16 7.74
CA SER A 113 17.57 -13.59 7.38
C SER A 113 17.94 -13.90 5.93
N CYS A 114 18.02 -12.89 5.05
CA CYS A 114 18.41 -13.06 3.65
C CYS A 114 19.00 -11.78 3.06
N ALA A 115 19.78 -11.90 1.98
CA ALA A 115 20.40 -10.75 1.32
C ALA A 115 19.35 -9.73 0.83
N VAL A 116 19.66 -8.43 0.91
CA VAL A 116 18.74 -7.33 0.55
C VAL A 116 18.19 -7.47 -0.87
N GLY A 117 19.02 -7.92 -1.82
CA GLY A 117 18.61 -8.17 -3.22
C GLY A 117 17.60 -9.31 -3.40
N ASN A 118 17.50 -10.22 -2.43
CA ASN A 118 16.56 -11.34 -2.44
C ASN A 118 15.28 -11.04 -1.64
N GLN A 119 15.16 -9.84 -1.07
CA GLN A 119 14.00 -9.46 -0.28
C GLN A 119 12.98 -8.70 -1.13
N THR A 120 11.71 -9.06 -1.02
CA THR A 120 10.59 -8.40 -1.70
C THR A 120 9.55 -7.90 -0.69
N CYS A 121 8.76 -6.90 -1.08
CA CYS A 121 7.63 -6.44 -0.27
C CYS A 121 6.41 -7.34 -0.51
N ALA A 122 5.79 -7.84 0.56
CA ALA A 122 4.51 -8.55 0.54
C ALA A 122 3.50 -7.78 1.40
N GLY A 123 2.79 -6.83 0.79
CA GLY A 123 1.94 -5.90 1.54
C GLY A 123 2.81 -4.90 2.32
N MET A 124 2.59 -4.82 3.63
CA MET A 124 3.29 -3.92 4.57
C MET A 124 4.47 -4.59 5.29
N GLU A 125 5.00 -5.69 4.73
CA GLU A 125 6.09 -6.46 5.31
C GLU A 125 7.16 -6.81 4.26
N ARG A 126 8.40 -7.03 4.73
CA ARG A 126 9.49 -7.59 3.93
C ARG A 126 9.47 -9.10 4.07
N VAL A 127 9.63 -9.81 2.95
CA VAL A 127 9.75 -11.26 2.91
C VAL A 127 10.97 -11.66 2.09
N CYS A 128 11.60 -12.78 2.44
CA CYS A 128 12.61 -13.38 1.59
C CYS A 128 11.91 -14.00 0.37
N SER A 129 12.36 -13.64 -0.82
CA SER A 129 11.95 -14.32 -2.05
C SER A 129 12.45 -15.76 -1.96
N LYS A 130 11.57 -16.72 -2.28
CA LYS A 130 12.02 -18.11 -2.42
C LYS A 130 13.04 -18.18 -3.58
N PRO A 131 14.16 -18.90 -3.42
CA PRO A 131 15.03 -19.22 -4.54
C PRO A 131 14.28 -20.03 -5.61
#